data_AF-A0A0R2A468-F1
#
_entry.id   AF-A0A0R2A468-F1
#
_cell.length_a   1.000
_cell.length_b   1.000
_cell.length_c   1.000
_cell.angle_alpha   90.00
_cell.angle_beta   90.00
_cell.angle_gamma   90.00
#
_symmetry.space_group_name_H-M   'P 1'
#
loop_
_entity.id
_entity.type
_entity.pdbx_description
1 polymer ?
#
loop_
_entity_poly.entity_id
_entity_poly.type
_entity_poly.pdbx_seq_one_letter_code
_entity_poly.pdbx_strand_id
1 'polypeptide(L)'
;MKESNLSIKQFFAEIKKALKPNYKSAVGALVGLFVISVAIILGLGVVGYMLLRSLMMKYYMMMYGMSTITSLITGALTVLLVLVLYIILFFVIYFFRTAIQFNFQDVVRDPSRKIQIRQIFSQFKRLKKWQLVRLALWVWLFTTLWQLPVDILNGFFGSNQIVAAILKAVGAVIAIWKGVEYSQGLLLYREKQPEFLGQSMRHALTASRRFMGGRKINYIILMIAGVVPVILWTAIWSAIIYFGSNYGSFTMPTAVVYILVIILILGICAYLPVLLMMEPVYFEANKKHINLESVYADTLLPEEKLVDPLPEINEQPQETETSED
;
A
#
# COMPACT_ATOMS: atom_id res chain seq x y z
N MET A 1 -16.45 11.56 24.76
CA MET A 1 -16.05 12.47 23.67
C MET A 1 -17.05 12.34 22.54
N LYS A 2 -17.64 13.43 22.04
CA LYS A 2 -18.61 13.39 20.94
C LYS A 2 -17.85 13.05 19.66
N GLU A 3 -18.12 11.88 19.08
CA GLU A 3 -17.50 11.43 17.84
C GLU A 3 -17.85 12.40 16.70
N SER A 4 -16.89 13.22 16.28
CA SER A 4 -17.03 14.08 15.10
C SER A 4 -17.02 13.21 13.86
N ASN A 5 -18.20 12.73 13.46
CA ASN A 5 -18.38 11.98 12.21
C ASN A 5 -18.41 12.97 11.04
N LEU A 6 -17.40 12.89 10.17
CA LEU A 6 -17.35 13.67 8.93
C LEU A 6 -18.49 13.24 8.01
N SER A 7 -19.28 14.20 7.53
CA SER A 7 -20.27 13.92 6.49
C SER A 7 -19.60 13.74 5.13
N ILE A 8 -20.19 12.92 4.25
CA ILE A 8 -19.72 12.70 2.87
C ILE A 8 -19.52 14.06 2.15
N LYS A 9 -20.45 14.99 2.31
CA LYS A 9 -20.40 16.32 1.67
C LYS A 9 -19.21 17.15 2.17
N GLN A 10 -18.96 17.17 3.48
CA GLN A 10 -17.81 17.89 4.06
C GLN A 10 -16.49 17.25 3.59
N PHE A 11 -16.40 15.93 3.61
CA PHE A 11 -15.22 15.18 3.19
C PHE A 11 -14.81 15.49 1.74
N PHE A 12 -15.75 15.41 0.80
CA PHE A 12 -15.47 15.75 -0.60
C PHE A 12 -15.23 17.24 -0.82
N ALA A 13 -15.82 18.13 -0.01
CA ALA A 13 -15.52 19.55 -0.05
C ALA A 13 -14.06 19.83 0.36
N GLU A 14 -13.55 19.15 1.38
CA GLU A 14 -12.15 19.24 1.80
C GLU A 14 -11.19 18.69 0.75
N ILE A 15 -11.49 17.52 0.17
CA ILE A 15 -10.71 16.97 -0.95
C ILE A 15 -10.69 17.98 -2.11
N LYS A 16 -11.85 18.51 -2.50
CA LYS A 16 -11.94 19.50 -3.59
C LYS A 16 -11.15 20.76 -3.26
N LYS A 17 -11.22 21.25 -2.03
CA LYS A 17 -10.48 22.44 -1.59
C LYS A 17 -8.97 22.25 -1.71
N ALA A 18 -8.45 21.12 -1.26
CA ALA A 18 -7.02 20.83 -1.28
C ALA A 18 -6.51 20.47 -2.69
N LEU A 19 -7.34 19.83 -3.51
CA LEU A 19 -6.93 19.33 -4.83
C LEU A 19 -7.14 20.35 -5.96
N LYS A 20 -8.19 21.20 -5.92
CA LYS A 20 -8.53 22.13 -7.02
C LYS A 20 -7.36 23.00 -7.50
N PRO A 21 -6.51 23.58 -6.62
CA PRO A 21 -5.38 24.42 -7.07
C PRO A 21 -4.31 23.63 -7.83
N ASN A 22 -4.14 22.35 -7.49
CA ASN A 22 -3.04 21.52 -7.95
C ASN A 22 -3.49 20.37 -8.86
N TYR A 23 -4.78 20.27 -9.21
CA TYR A 23 -5.37 19.09 -9.83
C TYR A 23 -4.66 18.67 -11.12
N LYS A 24 -4.46 19.60 -12.06
CA LYS A 24 -3.79 19.28 -13.35
C LYS A 24 -2.37 18.75 -13.14
N SER A 25 -1.63 19.36 -12.21
CA SER A 25 -0.27 18.95 -11.86
C SER A 25 -0.26 17.59 -11.17
N ALA A 26 -1.20 17.34 -10.26
CA ALA A 26 -1.37 16.07 -9.57
C ALA A 26 -1.72 14.94 -10.55
N VAL A 27 -2.68 15.17 -11.46
CA VAL A 27 -3.04 14.20 -12.51
C VAL A 27 -1.82 13.90 -13.38
N GLY A 28 -1.14 14.91 -13.92
CA GLY A 28 0.03 14.67 -14.78
C GLY A 28 1.14 13.88 -14.08
N ALA A 29 1.43 14.23 -12.82
CA ALA A 29 2.44 13.54 -12.02
C ALA A 29 2.08 12.08 -11.73
N LEU A 30 0.82 11.84 -11.35
CA LEU A 30 0.35 10.51 -10.97
C LEU A 30 0.14 9.60 -12.17
N VAL A 31 -0.38 10.14 -13.29
CA VAL A 31 -0.57 9.39 -14.53
C VAL A 31 0.77 8.93 -15.09
N GLY A 32 1.79 9.80 -15.11
CA GLY A 32 3.12 9.41 -15.54
C GLY A 32 3.69 8.25 -14.72
N LEU A 33 3.62 8.34 -13.39
CA LEU A 33 4.07 7.26 -12.50
C LEU A 33 3.24 5.99 -12.64
N PHE A 34 1.91 6.11 -12.79
CA PHE A 34 1.00 4.98 -12.95
C PHE A 34 1.25 4.24 -14.26
N VAL A 35 1.30 4.94 -15.39
CA VAL A 35 1.53 4.35 -16.72
C VAL A 35 2.89 3.65 -16.78
N ILE A 36 3.95 4.28 -16.26
CA ILE A 36 5.28 3.66 -16.17
C ILE A 36 5.22 2.39 -15.31
N SER A 37 4.58 2.45 -14.15
CA SER A 37 4.47 1.29 -13.26
C SER A 37 3.72 0.13 -13.93
N VAL A 38 2.58 0.41 -14.57
CA VAL A 38 1.79 -0.61 -15.29
C VAL A 38 2.59 -1.20 -16.44
N ALA A 39 3.27 -0.36 -17.24
CA ALA A 39 4.10 -0.84 -18.35
C ALA A 39 5.21 -1.78 -17.89
N ILE A 40 5.91 -1.46 -16.80
CA ILE A 40 6.97 -2.32 -16.26
C ILE A 40 6.39 -3.62 -15.68
N ILE A 41 5.28 -3.55 -14.93
CA ILE A 41 4.60 -4.75 -14.40
C ILE A 41 4.19 -5.67 -15.54
N LEU A 42 3.55 -5.14 -16.58
CA LEU A 42 3.12 -5.92 -17.74
C LEU A 42 4.32 -6.49 -18.51
N GLY A 43 5.36 -5.69 -18.74
CA GLY A 43 6.58 -6.14 -19.40
C GLY A 43 7.24 -7.30 -18.67
N LEU A 44 7.45 -7.18 -17.35
CA LEU A 44 7.99 -8.27 -16.53
C LEU A 44 7.04 -9.48 -16.48
N GLY A 45 5.72 -9.24 -16.44
CA GLY A 45 4.72 -10.30 -16.48
C GLY A 45 4.77 -11.12 -17.78
N VAL A 46 4.91 -10.46 -18.93
CA VAL A 46 5.07 -11.10 -20.23
C VAL A 46 6.37 -11.90 -20.28
N VAL A 47 7.49 -11.32 -19.83
CA VAL A 47 8.78 -12.04 -19.76
C VAL A 47 8.68 -13.27 -18.85
N GLY A 48 8.07 -13.12 -17.67
CA GLY A 48 7.85 -14.23 -16.74
C GLY A 48 6.99 -15.34 -17.35
N TYR A 49 5.89 -14.98 -18.02
CA TYR A 49 5.02 -15.92 -18.73
C TYR A 49 5.77 -16.67 -19.84
N MET A 50 6.56 -15.98 -20.66
CA MET A 50 7.38 -16.59 -21.70
C MET A 50 8.41 -17.57 -21.14
N LEU A 51 9.06 -17.22 -20.02
CA LEU A 51 10.03 -18.09 -19.36
C LEU A 51 9.40 -19.33 -18.74
N LEU A 52 8.25 -19.19 -18.08
CA LEU A 52 7.51 -20.33 -17.53
C LEU A 52 7.06 -21.29 -18.64
N ARG A 53 6.56 -20.75 -19.76
CA ARG A 53 6.24 -21.56 -20.95
C ARG A 53 7.47 -22.26 -21.52
N SER A 54 8.61 -21.57 -21.59
CA SER A 54 9.89 -22.16 -22.04
C SER A 54 10.34 -23.29 -21.12
N LEU A 55 10.22 -23.13 -19.80
CA LEU A 55 10.52 -24.18 -18.82
C LEU A 55 9.63 -25.41 -19.02
N MET A 56 8.33 -25.20 -19.23
CA MET A 56 7.39 -26.29 -19.48
C MET A 56 7.77 -27.06 -20.76
N MET A 57 8.15 -26.36 -21.83
CA MET A 57 8.63 -27.01 -23.05
C MET A 57 9.95 -27.77 -22.82
N LYS A 58 10.90 -27.20 -22.09
CA LYS A 58 12.17 -27.89 -21.75
C LYS A 58 11.94 -29.15 -20.92
N TYR A 59 10.95 -29.14 -20.03
CA TYR A 59 10.52 -30.30 -19.26
C TYR A 59 9.98 -31.40 -20.19
N TYR A 60 9.05 -31.06 -21.11
CA TYR A 60 8.56 -32.02 -22.10
C TYR A 60 9.67 -32.56 -22.99
N MET A 61 10.56 -31.71 -23.49
CA MET A 61 11.71 -32.14 -24.30
C MET A 61 12.65 -33.06 -23.52
N MET A 62 12.78 -32.90 -22.20
CA MET A 62 13.58 -33.79 -21.37
C MET A 62 12.95 -35.17 -21.23
N MET A 63 11.62 -35.24 -21.12
CA MET A 63 10.89 -36.52 -21.15
C MET A 63 11.11 -37.28 -22.47
N TYR A 64 11.30 -36.56 -23.58
CA TYR A 64 11.64 -37.13 -24.88
C TYR A 64 13.16 -37.23 -25.15
N GLY A 65 14.01 -36.99 -24.16
CA GLY A 65 15.48 -37.11 -24.28
C GLY A 65 16.16 -36.02 -25.13
N MET A 66 15.43 -34.98 -25.55
CA MET A 66 15.91 -33.89 -26.40
C MET A 66 16.46 -32.69 -25.61
N SER A 67 16.42 -32.72 -24.28
CA SER A 67 16.82 -31.62 -23.41
C SER A 67 17.57 -32.15 -22.18
N THR A 68 18.54 -31.37 -21.70
CA THR A 68 19.38 -31.73 -20.55
C THR A 68 18.88 -31.11 -19.26
N ILE A 69 19.18 -31.76 -18.12
CA ILE A 69 18.90 -31.25 -16.76
C ILE A 69 19.49 -29.84 -16.57
N THR A 70 20.69 -29.60 -17.09
CA THR A 70 21.37 -28.29 -17.03
C THR A 70 20.51 -27.19 -17.66
N SER A 71 19.88 -27.44 -18.80
CA SER A 71 19.05 -26.44 -19.50
C SER A 71 17.78 -26.06 -18.72
N LEU A 72 17.27 -26.99 -17.90
CA LEU A 72 16.13 -26.80 -17.02
C LEU A 72 16.53 -25.98 -15.79
N ILE A 73 17.67 -26.29 -15.16
CA ILE A 73 18.22 -25.52 -14.03
C ILE A 73 18.47 -24.07 -14.45
N THR A 74 19.10 -23.82 -15.60
CA THR A 74 19.32 -22.46 -16.11
C THR A 74 18.01 -21.72 -16.34
N GLY A 75 16.99 -22.40 -16.86
CA GLY A 75 15.66 -21.82 -17.01
C GLY A 75 15.03 -21.46 -15.66
N ALA A 76 15.17 -22.32 -14.65
CA ALA A 76 14.63 -22.11 -13.31
C ALA A 76 15.31 -20.90 -12.63
N LEU A 77 16.63 -20.79 -12.75
CA LEU A 77 17.39 -19.62 -12.26
C LEU A 77 16.94 -18.32 -12.92
N THR A 78 16.62 -18.36 -14.23
CA THR A 78 16.14 -17.17 -14.94
C THR A 78 14.73 -16.76 -14.48
N VAL A 79 13.85 -17.72 -14.17
CA VAL A 79 12.55 -17.44 -13.55
C VAL A 79 12.71 -16.85 -12.14
N LEU A 80 13.63 -17.39 -11.34
CA LEU A 80 13.93 -16.83 -10.02
C LEU A 80 14.43 -15.39 -10.12
N LEU A 81 15.28 -15.07 -11.10
CA LEU A 81 15.74 -13.70 -11.35
C LEU A 81 14.55 -12.76 -11.63
N VAL A 82 13.64 -13.15 -12.52
CA VAL A 82 12.44 -12.35 -12.83
C VAL A 82 11.55 -12.16 -11.60
N LEU A 83 11.42 -13.19 -10.77
CA LEU A 83 10.70 -13.11 -9.50
C LEU A 83 11.34 -12.10 -8.54
N VAL A 84 12.68 -12.10 -8.42
CA VAL A 84 13.41 -11.10 -7.63
C VAL A 84 13.18 -9.68 -8.16
N LEU A 85 13.23 -9.49 -9.49
CA LEU A 85 12.92 -8.20 -10.12
C LEU A 85 11.48 -7.74 -9.82
N TYR A 86 10.53 -8.67 -9.81
CA TYR A 86 9.14 -8.38 -9.46
C TYR A 86 9.00 -7.91 -8.01
N ILE A 87 9.72 -8.56 -7.07
CA ILE A 87 9.77 -8.15 -5.66
C ILE A 87 10.37 -6.73 -5.53
N ILE A 88 11.48 -6.46 -6.22
CA ILE A 88 12.12 -5.14 -6.21
C ILE A 88 11.14 -4.08 -6.72
N LEU A 89 10.47 -4.34 -7.85
CA LEU A 89 9.49 -3.44 -8.42
C LEU A 89 8.35 -3.16 -7.44
N PHE A 90 7.84 -4.19 -6.77
CA PHE A 90 6.80 -4.04 -5.76
C PHE A 90 7.21 -3.09 -4.63
N PHE A 91 8.44 -3.23 -4.11
CA PHE A 91 8.97 -2.30 -3.11
C PHE A 91 9.11 -0.87 -3.64
N VAL A 92 9.60 -0.70 -4.88
CA VAL A 92 9.72 0.62 -5.50
C VAL A 92 8.35 1.31 -5.61
N ILE A 93 7.34 0.60 -6.11
CA ILE A 93 5.96 1.12 -6.23
C ILE A 93 5.39 1.46 -4.85
N TYR A 94 5.60 0.60 -3.85
CA TYR A 94 5.17 0.84 -2.48
C TYR A 94 5.77 2.14 -1.89
N PHE A 95 7.07 2.36 -2.07
CA PHE A 95 7.73 3.58 -1.61
C PHE A 95 7.26 4.82 -2.36
N PHE A 96 7.03 4.73 -3.68
CA PHE A 96 6.45 5.84 -4.44
C PHE A 96 5.02 6.17 -3.97
N ARG A 97 4.18 5.16 -3.74
CA ARG A 97 2.84 5.35 -3.17
C ARG A 97 2.90 6.06 -1.81
N THR A 98 3.84 5.66 -0.95
CA THR A 98 4.05 6.30 0.36
C THR A 98 4.50 7.76 0.22
N ALA A 99 5.44 8.03 -0.69
CA ALA A 99 5.90 9.40 -0.96
C ALA A 99 4.77 10.30 -1.49
N ILE A 100 3.89 9.74 -2.32
CA ILE A 100 2.69 10.40 -2.83
C ILE A 100 1.74 10.73 -1.67
N GLN A 101 1.40 9.76 -0.82
CA GLN A 101 0.54 9.99 0.35
C GLN A 101 1.10 11.06 1.28
N PHE A 102 2.41 11.08 1.51
CA PHE A 102 3.07 12.10 2.31
C PHE A 102 3.01 13.49 1.65
N ASN A 103 3.22 13.57 0.34
CA ASN A 103 3.08 14.85 -0.37
C ASN A 103 1.62 15.37 -0.32
N PHE A 104 0.64 14.48 -0.48
CA PHE A 104 -0.77 14.84 -0.35
C PHE A 104 -1.12 15.35 1.04
N GLN A 105 -0.64 14.66 2.09
CA GLN A 105 -0.82 15.12 3.47
C GLN A 105 -0.17 16.50 3.71
N ASP A 106 0.99 16.78 3.10
CA ASP A 106 1.60 18.12 3.19
C ASP A 106 0.72 19.20 2.56
N VAL A 107 0.05 18.91 1.44
CA VAL A 107 -0.88 19.83 0.78
C VAL A 107 -2.17 20.02 1.57
N VAL A 108 -2.64 18.99 2.28
CA VAL A 108 -3.79 19.11 3.19
C VAL A 108 -3.47 20.02 4.37
N ARG A 109 -2.25 19.93 4.91
CA ARG A 109 -1.79 20.79 6.02
C ARG A 109 -1.54 22.22 5.58
N ASP A 110 -0.87 22.38 4.44
CA ASP A 110 -0.46 23.66 3.89
C ASP A 110 -0.89 23.77 2.41
N PRO A 111 -2.02 24.46 2.14
CA PRO A 111 -2.56 24.61 0.79
C PRO A 111 -1.62 25.34 -0.19
N SER A 112 -0.56 26.01 0.30
CA SER A 112 0.42 26.68 -0.57
C SER A 112 1.36 25.70 -1.28
N ARG A 113 1.47 24.46 -0.78
CA ARG A 113 2.33 23.43 -1.37
C ARG A 113 1.71 22.88 -2.66
N LYS A 114 2.58 22.57 -3.63
CA LYS A 114 2.19 22.10 -4.97
C LYS A 114 2.45 20.62 -5.14
N ILE A 115 1.49 19.88 -5.68
CA ILE A 115 1.67 18.45 -6.00
C ILE A 115 2.43 18.34 -7.32
N GLN A 116 3.74 18.07 -7.26
CA GLN A 116 4.61 17.95 -8.43
C GLN A 116 5.50 16.70 -8.34
N ILE A 117 5.87 16.13 -9.49
CA ILE A 117 6.78 14.97 -9.60
C ILE A 117 8.07 15.20 -8.81
N ARG A 118 8.67 16.40 -8.93
CA ARG A 118 9.91 16.75 -8.21
C ARG A 118 9.75 16.65 -6.70
N GLN A 119 8.60 17.05 -6.16
CA GLN A 119 8.35 16.98 -4.71
C GLN A 119 8.10 15.54 -4.26
N ILE A 120 7.35 14.75 -5.03
CA ILE A 120 7.15 13.32 -4.78
C ILE A 120 8.51 12.60 -4.76
N PHE A 121 9.38 12.89 -5.73
CA PHE A 121 10.71 12.27 -5.80
C PHE A 121 11.64 12.72 -4.66
N SER A 122 11.57 13.99 -4.26
CA SER A 122 12.29 14.48 -3.08
C SER A 122 11.83 13.76 -1.81
N GLN A 123 10.52 13.58 -1.64
CA GLN A 123 9.97 12.80 -0.53
C GLN A 123 10.45 11.34 -0.58
N PHE A 124 10.36 10.68 -1.75
CA PHE A 124 10.84 9.31 -1.96
C PHE A 124 12.30 9.11 -1.54
N LYS A 125 13.18 10.08 -1.83
CA LYS A 125 14.58 10.05 -1.40
C LYS A 125 14.74 10.11 0.11
N ARG A 126 13.93 10.93 0.79
CA ARG A 126 13.97 11.17 2.24
C ARG A 126 13.25 10.10 3.08
N LEU A 127 12.50 9.21 2.45
CA LEU A 127 11.82 8.12 3.16
C LEU A 127 12.83 7.22 3.89
N LYS A 128 12.59 6.98 5.19
CA LYS A 128 13.26 5.95 5.97
C LYS A 128 12.73 4.56 5.57
N LYS A 129 13.17 4.08 4.41
CA LYS A 129 12.65 2.87 3.71
C LYS A 129 12.56 1.65 4.62
N TRP A 130 13.58 1.38 5.43
CA TRP A 130 13.59 0.24 6.35
C TRP A 130 12.53 0.31 7.45
N GLN A 131 12.21 1.50 7.96
CA GLN A 131 11.12 1.65 8.94
C GLN A 131 9.76 1.43 8.27
N LEU A 132 9.59 1.89 7.03
CA LEU A 132 8.38 1.64 6.23
C LEU A 132 8.19 0.17 5.89
N VAL A 133 9.26 -0.54 5.51
CA VAL A 133 9.20 -2.00 5.28
C VAL A 133 8.78 -2.71 6.56
N ARG A 134 9.39 -2.37 7.70
CA ARG A 134 8.99 -2.95 9.00
C ARG A 134 7.51 -2.68 9.30
N LEU A 135 7.03 -1.46 9.09
CA LEU A 135 5.61 -1.13 9.26
C LEU A 135 4.72 -1.96 8.33
N ALA A 136 5.06 -2.06 7.05
CA ALA A 136 4.33 -2.86 6.07
C ALA A 136 4.28 -4.35 6.45
N LEU A 137 5.41 -4.91 6.91
CA LEU A 137 5.50 -6.29 7.38
C LEU A 137 4.62 -6.51 8.62
N TRP A 138 4.56 -5.57 9.55
CA TRP A 138 3.65 -5.67 10.69
C TRP A 138 2.18 -5.60 10.27
N VAL A 139 1.81 -4.70 9.35
CA VAL A 139 0.45 -4.65 8.79
C VAL A 139 0.08 -5.98 8.16
N TRP A 140 0.97 -6.53 7.33
CA TRP A 140 0.77 -7.81 6.65
C TRP A 140 0.65 -8.95 7.67
N LEU A 141 1.60 -9.07 8.60
CA LEU A 141 1.60 -10.10 9.64
C LEU A 141 0.30 -10.08 10.45
N PHE A 142 -0.09 -8.93 11.00
CA PHE A 142 -1.32 -8.86 11.80
C PHE A 142 -2.57 -9.13 10.98
N THR A 143 -2.64 -8.65 9.73
CA THR A 143 -3.80 -8.93 8.86
C THR A 143 -3.91 -10.43 8.57
N THR A 144 -2.80 -11.08 8.24
CA THR A 144 -2.74 -12.54 8.02
C THR A 144 -3.11 -13.31 9.27
N LEU A 145 -2.59 -12.94 10.45
CA LEU A 145 -2.94 -13.59 11.72
C LEU A 145 -4.45 -13.53 12.03
N TRP A 146 -5.13 -12.45 11.64
CA TRP A 146 -6.58 -12.35 11.79
C TRP A 146 -7.37 -13.17 10.77
N GLN A 147 -6.82 -13.44 9.58
CA GLN A 147 -7.45 -14.30 8.56
C GLN A 147 -7.22 -15.78 8.82
N LEU A 148 -6.10 -16.13 9.45
CA LEU A 148 -5.64 -17.50 9.66
C LEU A 148 -6.71 -18.44 10.24
N PRO A 149 -7.53 -18.07 11.25
CA PRO A 149 -8.59 -18.94 11.73
C PRO A 149 -9.63 -19.28 10.65
N VAL A 150 -10.02 -18.31 9.83
CA VAL A 150 -10.98 -18.51 8.74
C VAL A 150 -10.38 -19.37 7.64
N ASP A 151 -9.12 -19.13 7.30
CA ASP A 151 -8.39 -19.91 6.29
C ASP A 151 -8.23 -21.38 6.71
N ILE A 152 -7.92 -21.63 7.98
CA ILE A 152 -7.86 -22.98 8.56
C ILE A 152 -9.23 -23.65 8.48
N LEU A 153 -10.29 -22.99 8.95
CA LEU A 153 -11.64 -23.55 8.90
C LEU A 153 -12.07 -23.84 7.46
N ASN A 154 -11.70 -22.99 6.52
CA ASN A 154 -11.99 -23.21 5.11
C ASN A 154 -11.18 -24.38 4.53
N GLY A 155 -9.97 -24.62 5.01
CA GLY A 155 -9.18 -25.82 4.68
C GLY A 155 -9.85 -27.13 5.12
N PHE A 156 -10.52 -27.15 6.27
CA PHE A 156 -11.18 -28.35 6.80
C PHE A 156 -12.61 -28.54 6.27
N PHE A 157 -13.39 -27.46 6.19
CA PHE A 157 -14.83 -27.52 5.89
C PHE A 157 -15.20 -26.99 4.50
N GLY A 158 -14.20 -26.56 3.70
CA GLY A 158 -14.41 -25.94 2.40
C GLY A 158 -14.89 -26.88 1.29
N SER A 159 -15.01 -28.18 1.56
CA SER A 159 -15.65 -29.14 0.65
C SER A 159 -17.14 -28.84 0.45
N ASN A 160 -17.80 -28.25 1.45
CA ASN A 160 -19.16 -27.76 1.32
C ASN A 160 -19.15 -26.31 0.80
N GLN A 161 -19.74 -26.09 -0.38
CA GLN A 161 -19.76 -24.78 -1.04
C GLN A 161 -20.44 -23.69 -0.20
N ILE A 162 -21.49 -24.03 0.56
CA ILE A 162 -22.21 -23.08 1.40
C ILE A 162 -21.31 -22.65 2.58
N VAL A 163 -20.67 -23.61 3.24
CA VAL A 163 -19.75 -23.33 4.35
C VAL A 163 -18.55 -22.53 3.86
N ALA A 164 -17.97 -22.90 2.71
CA ALA A 164 -16.88 -22.16 2.09
C ALA A 164 -17.27 -20.71 1.76
N ALA A 165 -18.49 -20.48 1.25
CA ALA A 165 -18.99 -19.14 0.94
C ALA A 165 -19.15 -18.28 2.21
N ILE A 166 -19.72 -18.85 3.28
CA ILE A 166 -19.86 -18.17 4.58
C ILE A 166 -18.48 -17.82 5.14
N LEU A 167 -17.53 -18.76 5.16
CA LEU A 167 -16.18 -18.53 5.66
C LEU A 167 -15.47 -17.43 4.85
N LYS A 168 -15.55 -17.46 3.51
CA LYS A 168 -15.00 -16.39 2.67
C LYS A 168 -15.62 -15.02 2.98
N ALA A 169 -16.92 -14.95 3.22
CA ALA A 169 -17.59 -13.71 3.58
C ALA A 169 -17.11 -13.19 4.95
N VAL A 170 -16.99 -14.07 5.95
CA VAL A 170 -16.44 -13.72 7.26
C VAL A 170 -14.98 -13.24 7.14
N GLY A 171 -14.15 -13.94 6.37
CA GLY A 171 -12.78 -13.55 6.08
C GLY A 171 -12.70 -12.15 5.46
N ALA A 172 -13.52 -11.87 4.45
CA ALA A 172 -13.60 -10.56 3.83
C ALA A 172 -14.01 -9.46 4.83
N VAL A 173 -14.99 -9.71 5.70
CA VAL A 173 -15.40 -8.76 6.74
C VAL A 173 -14.24 -8.48 7.72
N ILE A 174 -13.53 -9.51 8.16
CA ILE A 174 -12.36 -9.36 9.04
C ILE A 174 -11.27 -8.56 8.33
N ALA A 175 -11.01 -8.83 7.04
CA ALA A 175 -9.97 -8.17 6.26
C ALA A 175 -10.29 -6.67 6.12
N ILE A 176 -11.55 -6.32 5.83
CA ILE A 176 -12.00 -4.93 5.78
C ILE A 176 -11.86 -4.28 7.15
N TRP A 177 -12.36 -4.93 8.21
CA TRP A 177 -12.34 -4.35 9.55
C TRP A 177 -10.93 -4.09 10.06
N LYS A 178 -10.02 -5.05 9.86
CA LYS A 178 -8.61 -4.93 10.25
C LYS A 178 -7.83 -3.99 9.34
N GLY A 179 -8.12 -3.99 8.04
CA GLY A 179 -7.57 -3.00 7.11
C GLY A 179 -7.91 -1.57 7.54
N VAL A 180 -9.13 -1.34 8.02
CA VAL A 180 -9.57 -0.04 8.55
C VAL A 180 -8.85 0.31 9.85
N GLU A 181 -8.74 -0.63 10.80
CA GLU A 181 -7.99 -0.43 12.06
C GLU A 181 -6.54 -0.01 11.82
N TYR A 182 -5.89 -0.54 10.79
CA TYR A 182 -4.47 -0.28 10.49
C TYR A 182 -4.24 0.78 9.41
N SER A 183 -5.30 1.29 8.77
CA SER A 183 -5.23 2.24 7.64
C SER A 183 -4.43 3.52 7.94
N GLN A 184 -4.53 4.02 9.18
CA GLN A 184 -3.91 5.28 9.58
C GLN A 184 -2.49 5.11 10.13
N GLY A 185 -1.99 3.87 10.24
CA GLY A 185 -0.69 3.57 10.85
C GLY A 185 0.47 4.27 10.16
N LEU A 186 0.41 4.42 8.83
CA LEU A 186 1.44 5.12 8.05
C LEU A 186 1.48 6.62 8.33
N LEU A 187 0.31 7.27 8.38
CA LEU A 187 0.19 8.70 8.64
C LEU A 187 0.54 9.03 10.09
N LEU A 188 0.12 8.18 11.03
CA LEU A 188 0.50 8.27 12.44
C LEU A 188 2.01 8.10 12.65
N TYR A 189 2.62 7.08 12.01
CA TYR A 189 4.07 6.90 12.03
C TYR A 189 4.80 8.15 11.56
N ARG A 190 4.28 8.82 10.53
CA ARG A 190 4.87 10.05 10.00
C ARG A 190 4.92 11.18 11.04
N GLU A 191 3.88 11.32 11.86
CA GLU A 191 3.82 12.39 12.88
C GLU A 191 4.88 12.26 13.96
N LYS A 192 5.18 11.02 14.36
CA LYS A 192 6.12 10.70 15.43
C LYS A 192 7.36 9.99 14.91
N GLN A 193 7.71 10.23 13.65
CA GLN A 193 8.82 9.57 12.97
C GLN A 193 10.17 9.58 13.74
N PRO A 194 10.58 10.65 14.46
CA PRO A 194 11.79 10.60 15.27
C PRO A 194 11.69 9.61 16.44
N GLU A 195 10.55 9.57 17.14
CA GLU A 195 10.31 8.74 18.33
C GLU A 195 10.29 7.22 18.02
N PHE A 196 10.12 6.85 16.75
CA PHE A 196 10.17 5.45 16.29
C PHE A 196 11.59 4.89 16.06
N LEU A 197 12.65 5.68 16.31
CA LEU A 197 14.02 5.18 16.29
C LEU A 197 14.25 4.28 17.51
N GLY A 198 14.77 3.07 17.29
CA GLY A 198 14.95 2.06 18.36
C GLY A 198 13.67 1.35 18.82
N GLN A 199 12.49 1.79 18.40
CA GLN A 199 11.21 1.23 18.86
C GLN A 199 10.51 0.34 17.82
N SER A 200 9.55 -0.47 18.29
CA SER A 200 8.77 -1.35 17.42
C SER A 200 7.72 -0.58 16.61
N MET A 201 7.65 -0.87 15.30
CA MET A 201 6.63 -0.29 14.41
C MET A 201 5.20 -0.77 14.73
N ARG A 202 5.05 -1.79 15.59
CA ARG A 202 3.75 -2.23 16.12
C ARG A 202 3.02 -1.09 16.86
N HIS A 203 3.76 -0.18 17.49
CA HIS A 203 3.15 0.94 18.22
C HIS A 203 2.36 1.87 17.28
N ALA A 204 2.80 2.05 16.03
CA ALA A 204 2.03 2.80 15.02
C ALA A 204 0.69 2.14 14.69
N LEU A 205 0.63 0.80 14.68
CA LEU A 205 -0.62 0.06 14.44
C LEU A 205 -1.56 0.09 15.65
N THR A 206 -0.98 0.04 16.85
CA THR A 206 -1.73 0.18 18.10
C THR A 206 -2.34 1.58 18.21
N ALA A 207 -1.56 2.60 17.88
CA ALA A 207 -2.00 3.98 17.73
C ALA A 207 -3.11 4.09 16.66
N SER A 208 -2.94 3.48 15.49
CA SER A 208 -3.97 3.46 14.44
C SER A 208 -5.28 2.86 14.92
N ARG A 209 -5.24 1.73 15.63
CA ARG A 209 -6.44 1.10 16.19
C ARG A 209 -7.16 2.00 17.20
N ARG A 210 -6.42 2.72 18.06
CA ARG A 210 -6.97 3.69 19.02
C ARG A 210 -7.52 4.92 18.32
N PHE A 211 -6.81 5.45 17.33
CA PHE A 211 -7.26 6.54 16.48
C PHE A 211 -8.58 6.19 15.78
N MET A 212 -8.69 4.97 15.25
CA MET A 212 -9.90 4.48 14.59
C MET A 212 -11.00 4.01 15.55
N GLY A 213 -10.78 4.08 16.86
CA GLY A 213 -11.83 3.82 17.87
C GLY A 213 -13.05 4.70 17.61
N GLY A 214 -14.23 4.08 17.50
CA GLY A 214 -15.50 4.77 17.24
C GLY A 214 -15.76 5.19 15.78
N ARG A 215 -14.73 5.32 14.94
CA ARG A 215 -14.86 5.96 13.61
C ARG A 215 -14.73 5.05 12.40
N LYS A 216 -14.61 3.74 12.63
CA LYS A 216 -14.41 2.73 11.58
C LYS A 216 -15.52 2.75 10.53
N ILE A 217 -16.78 2.79 10.99
CA ILE A 217 -17.94 2.78 10.09
C ILE A 217 -17.97 4.05 9.24
N ASN A 218 -17.73 5.22 9.85
CA ASN A 218 -17.64 6.48 9.12
C ASN A 218 -16.56 6.41 8.03
N TYR A 219 -15.36 5.92 8.37
CA TYR A 219 -14.28 5.74 7.41
C TYR A 219 -14.67 4.81 6.26
N ILE A 220 -15.27 3.65 6.55
CA ILE A 220 -15.73 2.69 5.53
C ILE A 220 -16.72 3.38 4.57
N ILE A 221 -17.70 4.10 5.10
CA ILE A 221 -18.70 4.82 4.28
C ILE A 221 -18.02 5.84 3.37
N LEU A 222 -17.08 6.63 3.90
CA LEU A 222 -16.35 7.62 3.11
C LEU A 222 -15.46 6.97 2.03
N MET A 223 -14.80 5.85 2.35
CA MET A 223 -13.99 5.11 1.39
C MET A 223 -14.85 4.52 0.27
N ILE A 224 -15.99 3.90 0.60
CA ILE A 224 -16.94 3.38 -0.39
C ILE A 224 -17.45 4.52 -1.27
N ALA A 225 -17.88 5.64 -0.69
CA ALA A 225 -18.36 6.79 -1.44
C ALA A 225 -17.29 7.35 -2.41
N GLY A 226 -16.00 7.28 -2.03
CA GLY A 226 -14.86 7.61 -2.89
C GLY A 226 -14.63 6.64 -4.04
N VAL A 227 -14.86 5.34 -3.84
CA VAL A 227 -14.57 4.32 -4.84
C VAL A 227 -15.73 4.10 -5.82
N VAL A 228 -16.98 4.35 -5.41
CA VAL A 228 -18.18 4.18 -6.24
C VAL A 228 -18.08 4.86 -7.62
N PRO A 229 -17.64 6.12 -7.77
CA PRO A 229 -17.51 6.76 -9.07
C PRO A 229 -16.59 6.00 -10.05
N VAL A 230 -15.50 5.42 -9.53
CA VAL A 230 -14.55 4.64 -10.35
C VAL A 230 -15.15 3.29 -10.74
N ILE A 231 -15.90 2.64 -9.84
CA ILE A 231 -16.62 1.40 -10.14
C ILE A 231 -17.65 1.66 -11.24
N LEU A 232 -18.47 2.70 -11.11
CA LEU A 232 -19.49 3.04 -12.11
C LEU A 232 -18.87 3.38 -13.46
N TRP A 233 -17.81 4.19 -13.48
CA TRP A 233 -17.06 4.49 -14.70
C TRP A 233 -16.55 3.20 -15.36
N THR A 234 -15.88 2.35 -14.57
CA THR A 234 -15.32 1.10 -15.07
C THR A 234 -16.40 0.16 -15.61
N ALA A 235 -17.51 0.02 -14.89
CA ALA A 235 -18.63 -0.82 -15.29
C ALA A 235 -19.28 -0.34 -16.60
N ILE A 236 -19.56 0.96 -16.72
CA ILE A 236 -20.18 1.55 -17.91
C ILE A 236 -19.31 1.32 -19.14
N TRP A 237 -18.03 1.72 -19.09
CA TRP A 237 -17.15 1.59 -20.26
C TRP A 237 -16.80 0.14 -20.57
N SER A 238 -16.63 -0.72 -19.56
CA SER A 238 -16.41 -2.16 -19.80
C SER A 238 -17.63 -2.82 -20.44
N ALA A 239 -18.84 -2.44 -20.03
CA ALA A 239 -20.07 -2.91 -20.67
C ALA A 239 -20.15 -2.45 -22.13
N ILE A 240 -19.89 -1.16 -22.41
CA ILE A 240 -19.88 -0.64 -23.78
C ILE A 240 -18.86 -1.39 -24.65
N ILE A 241 -17.65 -1.63 -24.14
CA ILE A 241 -16.60 -2.38 -24.85
C ILE A 241 -17.05 -3.82 -25.09
N TYR A 242 -17.58 -4.50 -24.07
CA TYR A 242 -18.03 -5.89 -24.16
C TYR A 242 -19.17 -6.06 -25.18
N PHE A 243 -20.20 -5.21 -25.10
CA PHE A 243 -21.33 -5.24 -26.03
C PHE A 243 -20.91 -4.85 -27.45
N GLY A 244 -20.06 -3.82 -27.58
CA GLY A 244 -19.55 -3.37 -28.88
C GLY A 244 -18.57 -4.34 -29.55
N SER A 245 -17.99 -5.30 -28.82
CA SER A 245 -17.06 -6.30 -29.37
C SER A 245 -17.67 -7.68 -29.59
N ASN A 246 -18.74 -8.07 -28.87
CA ASN A 246 -19.23 -9.45 -28.86
C ASN A 246 -20.65 -9.64 -29.44
N TYR A 247 -21.40 -8.59 -29.80
CA TYR A 247 -22.79 -8.74 -30.25
C TYR A 247 -23.06 -8.23 -31.68
N GLY A 248 -23.29 -9.19 -32.59
CA GLY A 248 -24.06 -9.05 -33.84
C GLY A 248 -23.60 -7.96 -34.82
N SER A 249 -24.56 -7.36 -35.54
CA SER A 249 -24.38 -6.35 -36.61
C SER A 249 -23.79 -5.00 -36.15
N PHE A 250 -23.52 -4.84 -34.85
CA PHE A 250 -22.97 -3.63 -34.23
C PHE A 250 -21.51 -3.81 -33.75
N THR A 251 -20.84 -4.89 -34.15
CA THR A 251 -19.40 -5.07 -33.87
C THR A 251 -18.62 -3.85 -34.33
N MET A 252 -18.09 -3.11 -33.36
CA MET A 252 -17.35 -1.88 -33.59
C MET A 252 -16.01 -2.21 -34.24
N PRO A 253 -15.51 -1.36 -35.17
CA PRO A 253 -14.16 -1.50 -35.66
C PRO A 253 -13.14 -1.52 -34.52
N THR A 254 -12.09 -2.33 -34.64
CA THR A 254 -11.06 -2.51 -33.60
C THR A 254 -10.47 -1.18 -33.12
N ALA A 255 -10.31 -0.21 -34.03
CA ALA A 255 -9.84 1.14 -33.69
C ALA A 255 -10.76 1.85 -32.68
N VAL A 256 -12.09 1.71 -32.82
CA VAL A 256 -13.07 2.28 -31.89
C VAL A 256 -12.98 1.61 -30.52
N VAL A 257 -12.83 0.28 -30.49
CA VAL A 257 -12.64 -0.47 -29.24
C VAL A 257 -11.40 0.04 -28.48
N TYR A 258 -10.28 0.26 -29.17
CA TYR A 258 -9.08 0.82 -28.52
C TYR A 258 -9.29 2.24 -28.00
N ILE A 259 -10.02 3.09 -28.72
CA ILE A 259 -10.38 4.44 -28.23
C ILE A 259 -11.21 4.33 -26.94
N LEU A 260 -12.19 3.43 -26.88
CA LEU A 260 -13.01 3.21 -25.67
C LEU A 260 -12.17 2.70 -24.49
N VAL A 261 -11.20 1.82 -24.73
CA VAL A 261 -10.23 1.37 -23.71
C VAL A 261 -9.39 2.55 -23.21
N ILE A 262 -8.93 3.43 -24.11
CA ILE A 262 -8.20 4.63 -23.72
C ILE A 262 -9.07 5.55 -22.85
N ILE A 263 -10.34 5.76 -23.22
CA ILE A 263 -11.29 6.57 -22.44
C ILE A 263 -11.49 5.97 -21.04
N LEU A 264 -11.69 4.65 -20.95
CA LEU A 264 -11.77 3.93 -19.68
C LEU A 264 -10.56 4.24 -18.80
N ILE A 265 -9.35 4.06 -19.32
CA ILE A 265 -8.09 4.29 -18.60
C ILE A 265 -7.95 5.76 -18.19
N LEU A 266 -8.27 6.71 -19.07
CA LEU A 266 -8.18 8.14 -18.80
C LEU A 266 -9.10 8.58 -17.66
N GLY A 267 -10.32 8.03 -17.57
CA GLY A 267 -11.21 8.36 -16.46
C GLY A 267 -10.73 7.81 -15.12
N ILE A 268 -10.18 6.59 -15.08
CA ILE A 268 -9.54 6.03 -13.86
C ILE A 268 -8.36 6.92 -13.45
N CYS A 269 -7.51 7.28 -14.41
CA CYS A 269 -6.35 8.15 -14.23
C CYS A 269 -6.72 9.54 -13.71
N ALA A 270 -7.79 10.14 -14.24
CA ALA A 270 -8.27 11.45 -13.81
C ALA A 270 -8.77 11.43 -12.36
N TYR A 271 -9.36 10.31 -11.92
CA TYR A 271 -9.89 10.18 -10.57
C TYR A 271 -8.84 9.72 -9.54
N LEU A 272 -7.68 9.21 -9.98
CA LEU A 272 -6.61 8.73 -9.12
C LEU A 272 -6.15 9.72 -8.02
N PRO A 273 -5.98 11.03 -8.29
CA PRO A 273 -5.61 11.98 -7.23
C PRO A 273 -6.68 12.09 -6.14
N VAL A 274 -7.96 11.93 -6.46
CA VAL A 274 -9.06 11.95 -5.48
C VAL A 274 -8.91 10.76 -4.54
N LEU A 275 -8.72 9.55 -5.08
CA LEU A 275 -8.56 8.33 -4.27
C LEU A 275 -7.36 8.41 -3.33
N LEU A 276 -6.22 8.91 -3.81
CA LEU A 276 -5.00 9.00 -3.01
C LEU A 276 -5.05 10.12 -1.96
N MET A 277 -5.94 11.09 -2.13
CA MET A 277 -6.14 12.21 -1.20
C MET A 277 -7.11 11.87 -0.05
N MET A 278 -7.94 10.84 -0.21
CA MET A 278 -8.96 10.46 0.77
C MET A 278 -8.39 10.12 2.15
N GLU A 279 -7.35 9.29 2.21
CA GLU A 279 -6.69 8.90 3.46
C GLU A 279 -6.06 10.12 4.19
N PRO A 280 -5.21 10.94 3.54
CA PRO A 280 -4.67 12.16 4.14
C PRO A 280 -5.72 13.15 4.64
N VAL A 281 -6.78 13.40 3.86
CA VAL A 281 -7.86 14.33 4.25
C VAL A 281 -8.60 13.79 5.46
N TYR A 282 -8.97 12.51 5.46
CA TYR A 282 -9.64 11.89 6.59
C TYR A 282 -8.81 11.99 7.87
N PHE A 283 -7.51 11.73 7.76
CA PHE A 283 -6.58 11.78 8.88
C PHE A 283 -6.47 13.20 9.46
N GLU A 284 -6.16 14.21 8.64
CA GLU A 284 -5.94 15.57 9.11
C GLU A 284 -7.24 16.23 9.63
N ALA A 285 -8.39 15.90 9.04
CA ALA A 285 -9.68 16.35 9.54
C ALA A 285 -9.99 15.78 10.93
N ASN A 286 -9.74 14.49 11.14
CA ASN A 286 -9.97 13.82 12.42
C ASN A 286 -8.92 14.17 13.49
N LYS A 287 -7.66 14.40 13.08
CA LYS A 287 -6.56 14.75 13.98
C LYS A 287 -6.86 16.00 14.80
N LYS A 288 -7.56 16.99 14.22
CA LYS A 288 -7.96 18.23 14.92
C LYS A 288 -8.86 17.99 16.14
N HIS A 289 -9.50 16.84 16.22
CA HIS A 289 -10.46 16.51 17.27
C HIS A 289 -9.93 15.47 18.27
N ILE A 290 -8.66 15.07 18.15
CA ILE A 290 -8.03 14.05 19.00
C ILE A 290 -6.74 14.60 19.58
N ASN A 291 -6.50 14.32 20.86
CA ASN A 291 -5.16 14.48 21.41
C ASN A 291 -4.25 13.34 20.92
N LEU A 292 -3.30 13.63 20.03
CA LEU A 292 -2.36 12.64 19.50
C LEU A 292 -1.52 11.96 20.59
N GLU A 293 -1.21 12.64 21.68
CA GLU A 293 -0.44 12.07 22.79
C GLU A 293 -1.22 10.93 23.47
N SER A 294 -2.54 11.10 23.63
CA SER A 294 -3.41 10.06 24.20
C SER A 294 -3.49 8.80 23.32
N VAL A 295 -3.30 8.95 22.00
CA VAL A 295 -3.28 7.83 21.07
C VAL A 295 -2.01 6.99 21.26
N TYR A 296 -0.90 7.64 21.58
CA TYR A 296 0.41 7.04 21.83
C TYR A 296 0.70 6.72 23.31
N ALA A 297 -0.23 7.05 24.22
CA ALA A 297 -0.09 6.78 25.66
C ALA A 297 0.30 5.31 25.91
N ASP A 298 1.32 5.10 26.73
CA ASP A 298 1.83 3.77 27.10
C ASP A 298 2.35 2.91 25.93
N THR A 299 2.63 3.52 24.77
CA THR A 299 3.17 2.77 23.61
C THR A 299 4.60 3.13 23.26
N LEU A 300 5.01 4.39 23.40
CA LEU A 300 6.37 4.81 23.11
C LEU A 300 7.16 4.91 24.41
N LEU A 301 8.36 4.36 24.42
CA LEU A 301 9.29 4.50 25.54
C LEU A 301 9.96 5.90 25.47
N PRO A 302 10.31 6.52 26.61
CA PRO A 302 11.13 7.72 26.62
C PRO A 302 12.51 7.42 26.00
N GLU A 303 13.10 8.38 25.29
CA GLU A 303 14.40 8.21 24.61
C GLU A 303 15.52 7.77 25.57
N GLU A 304 15.46 8.23 26.82
CA GLU A 304 16.38 7.88 27.91
C GLU A 304 16.42 6.39 28.25
N LYS A 305 15.35 5.64 27.98
CA LYS A 305 15.30 4.18 28.20
C LYS A 305 15.72 3.36 26.98
N LEU A 306 15.99 4.01 25.84
CA LEU A 306 16.40 3.36 24.60
C LEU A 306 17.91 3.38 24.40
N VAL A 307 18.60 4.25 25.13
CA VAL A 307 20.05 4.30 25.21
C VAL A 307 20.41 3.57 26.49
N ASP A 308 20.88 2.32 26.40
CA ASP A 308 21.65 1.76 27.51
C ASP A 308 22.81 2.73 27.75
N PRO A 309 22.99 3.29 28.96
CA PRO A 309 24.23 3.99 29.25
C PRO A 309 25.34 2.98 28.98
N LEU A 310 26.22 3.32 28.03
CA LEU A 310 27.45 2.56 27.81
C LEU A 310 28.08 2.35 29.19
N PRO A 311 28.52 1.13 29.54
CA PRO A 311 29.22 0.92 30.80
C PRO A 311 30.34 1.95 30.84
N GLU A 312 30.35 2.79 31.87
CA GLU A 312 31.47 3.69 32.14
C GLU A 312 32.71 2.81 32.12
N ILE A 313 33.56 3.01 31.11
CA ILE A 313 34.89 2.43 31.11
C ILE A 313 35.58 3.15 32.26
N ASN A 314 35.51 2.55 33.45
CA ASN A 314 36.35 2.91 34.58
C ASN A 314 37.79 2.68 34.12
N GLU A 315 38.39 3.69 33.49
CA GLU A 315 39.84 3.85 33.50
C GLU A 315 40.23 4.07 34.96
N GLN A 316 40.33 2.98 35.71
CA GLN A 316 41.08 3.02 36.96
C GLN A 316 42.52 3.38 36.57
N PRO A 317 43.10 4.46 37.10
CA PRO A 317 44.50 4.73 36.88
C PRO A 317 45.30 3.54 37.41
N GLN A 318 46.12 2.94 36.56
CA GLN A 318 47.08 1.91 36.97
C GLN A 318 47.90 2.48 38.13
N GLU A 319 47.71 1.92 39.33
CA GLU A 319 48.63 2.11 40.43
C GLU A 319 50.01 1.72 39.94
N THR A 320 50.92 2.69 39.96
CA THR A 320 52.32 2.50 39.64
C THR A 320 52.89 1.66 40.78
N GLU A 321 53.13 0.37 40.54
CA GLU A 321 53.92 -0.47 41.44
C GLU A 321 55.29 0.19 41.61
N THR A 322 55.48 0.82 42.76
CA THR A 322 56.78 1.23 43.27
C THR A 322 57.45 -0.02 43.82
N SER A 323 58.52 -0.43 43.16
CA SER A 323 59.43 -1.47 43.62
C SER A 323 60.49 -0.81 44.51
N GLU A 324 60.36 -0.99 45.82
CA GLU A 324 61.45 -0.89 46.79
C GLU A 324 61.30 -2.04 47.79
N ASP A 325 62.02 -3.13 47.53
CA ASP A 325 63.06 -3.70 48.43
C ASP A 325 63.69 -4.96 47.82
#